data_AF-A0A1V4YJP9-F1
#
_entry.id   AF-A0A1V4YJP9-F1
#
_cell.length_a   1.000
_cell.length_b   1.000
_cell.length_c   1.000
_cell.angle_alpha   90.00
_cell.angle_beta   90.00
_cell.angle_gamma   90.00
#
_symmetry.space_group_name_H-M   'P 1'
#
loop_
_entity.id
_entity.type
_entity.pdbx_description
1 polymer ?
#
loop_
_entity_poly.entity_id
_entity_poly.type
_entity_poly.pdbx_seq_one_letter_code
_entity_poly.pdbx_strand_id
1 'polypeptide(L)'
;MGLETVVKDIMDAANAEVSRIKAETDSEVLQIVVDAKDEAKRIMGESLAKAEDDIKMMKQQEISSANLEVKRTLLNARKGILEEVYDRAFEAISSLPEAKDKELLTVILKNNEANGKRIYSNAKSEKLVRELSSLEYAGNINCAGGVVIENEDGTIRLDYTYDVILKSVNEQFLKQTSDILFG
;
A
#
# COMPACT_ATOMS: atom_id res chain seq x y z
N MET A 1 4.08 73.81 -73.62
CA MET A 1 5.18 72.92 -74.09
C MET A 1 6.21 72.58 -73.01
N GLY A 2 6.74 73.50 -72.19
CA GLY A 2 7.68 73.11 -71.11
C GLY A 2 7.01 72.58 -69.82
N LEU A 3 5.86 73.16 -69.44
CA LEU A 3 5.14 72.80 -68.21
C LEU A 3 4.46 71.43 -68.27
N GLU A 4 3.93 71.03 -69.44
CA GLU A 4 3.28 69.72 -69.61
C GLU A 4 4.27 68.56 -69.49
N THR A 5 5.51 68.73 -69.97
CA THR A 5 6.57 67.73 -69.82
C THR A 5 6.99 67.57 -68.37
N VAL A 6 7.14 68.68 -67.64
CA VAL A 6 7.47 68.65 -66.20
C VAL A 6 6.36 67.99 -65.39
N VAL A 7 5.08 68.26 -65.70
CA VAL A 7 3.95 67.59 -65.04
C VAL A 7 3.95 66.09 -65.32
N LYS A 8 4.28 65.68 -66.56
CA LYS A 8 4.38 64.27 -66.95
C LYS A 8 5.52 63.56 -66.22
N ASP A 9 6.69 64.17 -66.15
CA ASP A 9 7.86 63.61 -65.44
C ASP A 9 7.58 63.45 -63.95
N ILE A 10 6.86 64.39 -63.33
CA ILE A 10 6.41 64.29 -61.93
C ILE A 10 5.41 63.15 -61.74
N MET A 11 4.44 62.99 -62.66
CA MET A 11 3.49 61.88 -62.60
C MET A 11 4.17 60.52 -62.79
N ASP A 12 5.10 60.41 -63.73
CA ASP A 12 5.84 59.18 -64.00
C ASP A 12 6.72 58.81 -62.80
N ALA A 13 7.40 59.78 -62.18
CA ALA A 13 8.16 59.59 -60.95
C ALA A 13 7.26 59.18 -59.77
N ALA A 14 6.09 59.80 -59.61
CA ALA A 14 5.14 59.45 -58.57
C ALA A 14 4.58 58.02 -58.76
N ASN A 15 4.28 57.63 -60.00
CA ASN A 15 3.80 56.28 -60.32
C ASN A 15 4.87 55.21 -60.09
N ALA A 16 6.13 55.52 -60.41
CA ALA A 16 7.27 54.65 -60.12
C ALA A 16 7.44 54.46 -58.61
N GLU A 17 7.32 55.55 -57.83
CA GLU A 17 7.41 55.51 -56.37
C GLU A 17 6.27 54.70 -55.75
N VAL A 18 5.03 54.90 -56.19
CA VAL A 18 3.86 54.13 -55.74
C VAL A 18 4.03 52.64 -56.07
N SER A 19 4.56 52.32 -57.25
CA SER A 19 4.80 50.93 -57.66
C SER A 19 5.87 50.28 -56.81
N ARG A 20 6.94 51.02 -56.47
CA ARG A 20 8.00 50.56 -55.57
C ARG A 20 7.46 50.28 -54.17
N ILE A 21 6.71 51.21 -53.59
CA ILE A 21 6.11 51.05 -52.25
C ILE A 21 5.16 49.86 -52.22
N LYS A 22 4.33 49.66 -53.26
CA LYS A 22 3.44 48.50 -53.34
C LYS A 22 4.21 47.19 -53.41
N ALA A 23 5.26 47.10 -54.24
CA ALA A 23 6.07 45.89 -54.35
C ALA A 23 6.79 45.56 -53.03
N GLU A 24 7.31 46.58 -52.33
CA GLU A 24 7.93 46.43 -51.01
C GLU A 24 6.90 45.96 -49.96
N THR A 25 5.72 46.59 -49.94
CA THR A 25 4.61 46.21 -49.05
C THR A 25 4.16 44.76 -49.30
N ASP A 26 3.98 44.36 -50.57
CA ASP A 26 3.57 43.01 -50.94
C ASP A 26 4.62 41.98 -50.49
N SER A 27 5.91 42.31 -50.61
CA SER A 27 7.01 41.48 -50.13
C SER A 27 7.00 41.35 -48.60
N GLU A 28 6.79 42.45 -47.88
CA GLU A 28 6.70 42.43 -46.41
C GLU A 28 5.50 41.61 -45.93
N VAL A 29 4.33 41.79 -46.56
CA VAL A 29 3.11 41.02 -46.24
C VAL A 29 3.34 39.52 -46.47
N LEU A 30 3.97 39.15 -47.58
CA LEU A 30 4.31 37.75 -47.85
C LEU A 30 5.25 37.19 -46.77
N GLN A 31 6.27 37.94 -46.36
CA GLN A 31 7.19 37.52 -45.31
C GLN A 31 6.47 37.30 -43.98
N ILE A 32 5.63 38.24 -43.56
CA ILE A 32 4.84 38.13 -42.32
C ILE A 32 3.95 36.88 -42.34
N VAL A 33 3.32 36.57 -43.48
CA VAL A 33 2.45 35.40 -43.63
C VAL A 33 3.25 34.10 -43.58
N VAL A 34 4.44 34.06 -44.18
CA VAL A 34 5.33 32.89 -44.11
C VAL A 34 5.81 32.67 -42.68
N ASP A 35 6.31 33.71 -42.02
CA ASP A 35 6.81 33.64 -40.65
C ASP A 35 5.70 33.19 -39.69
N ALA A 36 4.49 33.74 -39.82
CA ALA A 36 3.34 33.34 -39.00
C ALA A 36 2.94 31.87 -39.24
N LYS A 37 3.02 31.38 -40.47
CA LYS A 37 2.73 29.97 -40.79
C LYS A 37 3.77 29.03 -40.22
N ASP A 38 5.04 29.39 -40.29
CA ASP A 38 6.12 28.56 -39.76
C ASP A 38 6.12 28.54 -38.23
N GLU A 39 5.81 29.68 -37.60
CA GLU A 39 5.60 29.73 -36.15
C GLU A 39 4.38 28.89 -35.72
N ALA A 40 3.27 28.95 -36.46
CA ALA A 40 2.10 28.12 -36.19
C ALA A 40 2.43 26.62 -36.29
N LYS A 41 3.21 26.20 -37.30
CA LYS A 41 3.68 24.81 -37.41
C LYS A 41 4.58 24.42 -36.25
N ARG A 42 5.49 25.31 -35.82
CA ARG A 42 6.39 25.06 -34.69
C ARG A 42 5.61 24.84 -33.40
N ILE A 43 4.68 25.75 -33.09
CA ILE A 43 3.81 25.64 -31.91
C ILE A 43 2.99 24.35 -31.94
N MET A 44 2.44 23.99 -33.10
CA MET A 44 1.65 22.77 -33.27
C MET A 44 2.50 21.51 -33.07
N GLY A 45 3.72 21.49 -33.62
CA GLY A 45 4.67 20.38 -33.44
C GLY A 45 5.09 20.20 -31.98
N GLU A 46 5.42 21.31 -31.30
CA GLU A 46 5.77 21.30 -29.87
C GLU A 46 4.59 20.84 -29.00
N SER A 47 3.38 21.32 -29.31
CA SER A 47 2.17 20.92 -28.60
C SER A 47 1.86 19.43 -28.79
N LEU A 48 2.05 18.90 -30.00
CA LEU A 48 1.85 17.49 -30.29
C LEU A 48 2.87 16.61 -29.56
N ALA A 49 4.16 16.97 -29.62
CA ALA A 49 5.22 16.24 -28.93
C ALA A 49 4.97 16.21 -27.41
N LYS A 50 4.59 17.36 -26.83
CA LYS A 50 4.23 17.45 -25.41
C LYS A 50 3.03 16.57 -25.07
N ALA A 51 1.97 16.60 -25.88
CA ALA A 51 0.80 15.77 -25.66
C ALA A 51 1.12 14.27 -25.75
N GLU A 52 1.99 13.86 -26.68
CA GLU A 52 2.44 12.47 -26.78
C GLU A 52 3.22 12.01 -25.54
N ASP A 53 4.10 12.86 -25.02
CA ASP A 53 4.87 12.56 -23.81
C ASP A 53 3.98 12.55 -22.56
N ASP A 54 3.04 13.48 -22.45
CA ASP A 54 2.03 13.47 -21.39
C ASP A 54 1.19 12.18 -21.43
N ILE A 55 0.77 11.72 -22.61
CA ILE A 55 0.03 10.46 -22.78
C ILE A 55 0.88 9.26 -22.36
N LYS A 56 2.17 9.21 -22.71
CA LYS A 56 3.06 8.13 -22.27
C LYS A 56 3.20 8.12 -20.76
N MET A 57 3.40 9.29 -20.14
CA MET A 57 3.52 9.42 -18.70
C MET A 57 2.23 8.99 -17.98
N MET A 58 1.07 9.45 -18.46
CA MET A 58 -0.24 9.05 -17.91
C MET A 58 -0.46 7.54 -18.01
N LYS A 59 -0.15 6.93 -19.16
CA LYS A 59 -0.25 5.47 -19.32
C LYS A 59 0.65 4.72 -18.35
N GLN A 60 1.90 5.17 -18.20
CA GLN A 60 2.83 4.53 -17.28
C GLN A 60 2.34 4.63 -15.83
N GLN A 61 1.84 5.80 -15.43
CA GLN A 61 1.28 6.02 -14.11
C GLN A 61 0.06 5.13 -13.86
N GLU A 62 -0.85 5.02 -14.83
CA GLU A 62 -2.04 4.18 -14.71
C GLU A 62 -1.69 2.70 -14.57
N ILE A 63 -0.76 2.20 -15.40
CA ILE A 63 -0.27 0.82 -15.30
C ILE A 63 0.38 0.56 -13.94
N SER A 64 1.22 1.49 -13.46
CA SER A 64 1.85 1.38 -12.15
C SER A 64 0.82 1.37 -11.00
N SER A 65 -0.22 2.20 -11.10
CA SER A 65 -1.32 2.24 -10.14
C SER A 65 -2.11 0.93 -10.12
N ALA A 66 -2.52 0.44 -11.29
CA ALA A 66 -3.24 -0.81 -11.44
C ALA A 66 -2.42 -2.01 -10.90
N ASN A 67 -1.12 -2.07 -11.20
CA ASN A 67 -0.24 -3.11 -10.67
C ASN A 67 -0.14 -3.07 -9.13
N LEU A 68 -0.09 -1.87 -8.56
CA LEU A 68 -0.07 -1.70 -7.11
C LEU A 68 -1.38 -2.17 -6.47
N GLU A 69 -2.52 -1.84 -7.09
CA GLU A 69 -3.83 -2.28 -6.64
C GLU A 69 -3.97 -3.81 -6.69
N VAL A 70 -3.57 -4.45 -7.79
CA VAL A 70 -3.56 -5.91 -7.91
C VAL A 70 -2.71 -6.54 -6.81
N LYS A 71 -1.50 -6.02 -6.59
CA LYS A 71 -0.61 -6.53 -5.54
C LYS A 71 -1.22 -6.38 -4.14
N ARG A 72 -1.86 -5.23 -3.87
CA ARG A 72 -2.54 -4.98 -2.59
C ARG A 72 -3.69 -5.95 -2.37
N THR A 73 -4.55 -6.13 -3.38
CA THR A 73 -5.68 -7.05 -3.32
C THR A 73 -5.23 -8.48 -3.10
N LEU A 74 -4.18 -8.92 -3.80
CA LEU A 74 -3.59 -10.24 -3.61
C LEU A 74 -3.05 -10.44 -2.19
N LEU A 75 -2.28 -9.47 -1.67
CA LEU A 75 -1.74 -9.55 -0.31
C LEU A 75 -2.84 -9.56 0.76
N ASN A 76 -3.90 -8.78 0.57
CA ASN A 76 -5.04 -8.78 1.49
C ASN A 76 -5.78 -10.13 1.46
N ALA A 77 -5.97 -10.73 0.28
CA ALA A 77 -6.58 -12.06 0.17
C ALA A 77 -5.72 -13.12 0.87
N ARG A 78 -4.40 -13.09 0.67
CA ARG A 78 -3.46 -13.99 1.36
C ARG A 78 -3.50 -13.81 2.88
N LYS A 79 -3.53 -12.57 3.36
CA LYS A 79 -3.68 -12.25 4.78
C LYS A 79 -4.98 -12.84 5.35
N GLY A 80 -6.10 -12.70 4.65
CA GLY A 80 -7.39 -13.27 5.08
C GLY A 80 -7.34 -14.80 5.22
N ILE A 81 -6.68 -15.49 4.29
CA ILE A 81 -6.50 -16.96 4.39
C ILE A 81 -5.63 -17.33 5.60
N LEU A 82 -4.55 -16.58 5.86
CA LEU A 82 -3.70 -16.82 7.03
C LEU A 82 -4.46 -16.56 8.35
N GLU A 83 -5.31 -15.54 8.39
CA GLU A 83 -6.21 -15.27 9.52
C GLU A 83 -7.20 -16.42 9.72
N GLU A 84 -7.83 -16.93 8.66
CA GLU A 84 -8.70 -18.12 8.77
C GLU A 84 -7.98 -19.36 9.31
N VAL A 85 -6.74 -19.59 8.89
CA VAL A 85 -5.93 -20.72 9.40
C VAL A 85 -5.63 -20.53 10.88
N TYR A 86 -5.29 -19.32 11.30
CA TYR A 86 -5.08 -18.98 12.70
C TYR A 86 -6.35 -19.19 13.53
N ASP A 87 -7.49 -18.71 13.05
CA ASP A 87 -8.78 -18.84 13.73
C ASP A 87 -9.18 -20.31 13.89
N ARG A 88 -9.02 -21.14 12.85
CA ARG A 88 -9.27 -22.59 12.93
C ARG A 88 -8.32 -23.28 13.91
N ALA A 89 -7.05 -22.88 13.95
CA ALA A 89 -6.10 -23.41 14.94
C ALA A 89 -6.49 -23.01 16.37
N PHE A 90 -6.95 -21.78 16.55
CA PHE A 90 -7.46 -21.27 17.82
C PHE A 90 -8.72 -22.01 18.29
N GLU A 91 -9.68 -22.25 17.40
CA GLU A 91 -10.87 -23.05 17.68
C GLU A 91 -10.52 -24.50 18.04
N ALA A 92 -9.59 -25.12 17.32
CA ALA A 92 -9.11 -26.47 17.61
C ALA A 92 -8.46 -26.56 19.00
N ILE A 93 -7.71 -25.53 19.41
CA ILE A 93 -7.11 -25.43 20.74
C ILE A 93 -8.17 -25.17 21.83
N SER A 94 -9.14 -24.29 21.55
CA SER A 94 -10.23 -23.96 22.48
C SER A 94 -11.20 -25.11 22.73
N SER A 95 -11.20 -26.10 21.83
CA SER A 95 -12.06 -27.29 21.84
C SER A 95 -11.30 -28.58 22.19
N LEU A 96 -10.08 -28.46 22.75
CA LEU A 96 -9.25 -29.60 23.12
C LEU A 96 -9.98 -30.57 24.07
N PRO A 97 -9.88 -31.90 23.84
CA PRO A 97 -10.37 -32.88 24.78
C PRO A 97 -9.67 -32.76 26.13
N GLU A 98 -10.42 -33.02 27.21
CA GLU A 98 -9.96 -32.91 28.60
C GLU A 98 -8.65 -33.68 28.87
N ALA A 99 -8.49 -34.86 28.25
CA ALA A 99 -7.28 -35.66 28.38
C ALA A 99 -6.01 -34.97 27.83
N LYS A 100 -6.13 -34.25 26.70
CA LYS A 100 -5.03 -33.49 26.12
C LYS A 100 -4.77 -32.20 26.89
N ASP A 101 -5.83 -31.51 27.32
CA ASP A 101 -5.71 -30.33 28.17
C ASP A 101 -4.95 -30.66 29.46
N LYS A 102 -5.29 -31.79 30.10
CA LYS A 102 -4.58 -32.31 31.29
C LYS A 102 -3.10 -32.54 31.03
N GLU A 103 -2.75 -33.17 29.91
CA GLU A 103 -1.35 -33.44 29.54
C GLU A 103 -0.56 -32.14 29.39
N LEU A 104 -1.09 -31.18 28.62
CA LEU A 104 -0.45 -29.90 28.36
C LEU A 104 -0.30 -29.07 29.64
N LEU A 105 -1.35 -28.98 30.46
CA LEU A 105 -1.31 -28.30 31.76
C LEU A 105 -0.26 -28.92 32.69
N THR A 106 -0.16 -30.25 32.71
CA THR A 106 0.86 -30.94 33.53
C THR A 106 2.28 -30.53 33.12
N VAL A 107 2.55 -30.41 31.82
CA VAL A 107 3.87 -29.98 31.32
C VAL A 107 4.14 -28.51 31.68
N ILE A 108 3.16 -27.63 31.52
CA ILE A 108 3.30 -26.21 31.87
C ILE A 108 3.57 -26.06 33.37
N LEU A 109 2.80 -26.73 34.21
CA LEU A 109 2.94 -26.66 35.67
C LEU A 109 4.29 -27.21 36.13
N LYS A 110 4.70 -28.39 35.67
CA LYS A 110 5.99 -28.99 36.05
C LYS A 110 7.19 -28.07 35.83
N ASN A 111 7.15 -27.24 34.79
CA ASN A 111 8.27 -26.37 34.42
C ASN A 111 8.20 -24.99 35.08
N ASN A 112 7.02 -24.54 35.54
CA ASN A 112 6.81 -23.13 35.90
C ASN A 112 6.16 -22.93 37.28
N GLU A 113 5.70 -23.99 37.93
CA GLU A 113 5.01 -23.91 39.24
C GLU A 113 5.90 -23.29 40.33
N ALA A 114 7.20 -23.57 40.32
CA ALA A 114 8.15 -23.01 41.27
C ALA A 114 8.32 -21.47 41.18
N ASN A 115 7.82 -20.85 40.11
CA ASN A 115 8.01 -19.42 39.83
C ASN A 115 6.88 -18.54 40.36
N GLY A 116 5.85 -19.09 41.02
CA GLY A 116 4.73 -18.31 41.53
C GLY A 116 4.08 -18.85 42.79
N LYS A 117 3.09 -18.09 43.26
CA LYS A 117 2.29 -18.40 44.46
C LYS A 117 0.81 -18.52 44.11
N ARG A 118 0.35 -17.74 43.14
CA ARG A 118 -1.03 -17.69 42.67
C ARG A 118 -1.16 -18.20 41.25
N ILE A 119 -2.24 -18.91 40.96
CA ILE A 119 -2.54 -19.43 39.63
C ILE A 119 -3.95 -19.07 39.17
N TYR A 120 -4.05 -18.72 37.89
CA TYR A 120 -5.32 -18.42 37.22
C TYR A 120 -5.48 -19.35 36.01
N SER A 121 -6.72 -19.72 35.70
CA SER A 121 -7.06 -20.53 34.52
C SER A 121 -8.38 -20.08 33.92
N ASN A 122 -8.80 -20.65 32.79
CA ASN A 122 -10.20 -20.51 32.38
C ASN A 122 -11.15 -21.28 33.33
N ALA A 123 -12.46 -21.04 33.18
CA ALA A 123 -13.49 -21.72 33.99
C ALA A 123 -13.59 -23.22 33.71
N LYS A 124 -13.25 -23.66 32.49
CA LYS A 124 -13.34 -25.08 32.08
C LYS A 124 -12.27 -25.93 32.76
N SER A 125 -11.05 -25.41 32.86
CA SER A 125 -9.89 -26.13 33.38
C SER A 125 -9.65 -25.88 34.87
N GLU A 126 -10.51 -25.12 35.57
CA GLU A 126 -10.35 -24.82 37.00
C GLU A 126 -10.19 -26.09 37.86
N LYS A 127 -11.05 -27.10 37.63
CA LYS A 127 -11.01 -28.37 38.38
C LYS A 127 -9.67 -29.07 38.17
N LEU A 128 -9.23 -29.18 36.92
CA LEU A 128 -7.95 -29.78 36.54
C LEU A 128 -6.77 -29.04 37.15
N VAL A 129 -6.77 -27.71 37.09
CA VAL A 129 -5.67 -26.90 37.61
C VAL A 129 -5.56 -27.01 39.14
N ARG A 130 -6.69 -27.03 39.86
CA ARG A 130 -6.71 -27.27 41.31
C ARG A 130 -6.24 -28.67 41.70
N GLU A 131 -6.47 -29.67 40.86
CA GLU A 131 -5.98 -31.05 41.10
C GLU A 131 -4.49 -31.20 40.77
N LEU A 132 -3.99 -30.49 39.76
CA LEU A 132 -2.64 -30.63 39.24
C LEU A 132 -1.60 -29.72 39.92
N SER A 133 -2.03 -28.59 40.49
CA SER A 133 -1.14 -27.60 41.10
C SER A 133 -1.31 -27.51 42.62
N SER A 134 -0.20 -27.24 43.28
CA SER A 134 -0.09 -26.90 44.71
C SER A 134 -0.22 -25.40 45.00
N LEU A 135 -0.33 -24.55 43.96
CA LEU A 135 -0.44 -23.09 44.09
C LEU A 135 -1.85 -22.66 44.51
N GLU A 136 -1.94 -21.44 45.08
CA GLU A 136 -3.22 -20.84 45.46
C GLU A 136 -4.01 -20.47 44.20
N TYR A 137 -5.18 -21.10 44.01
CA TYR A 137 -6.05 -20.76 42.90
C TYR A 137 -6.71 -19.39 43.12
N ALA A 138 -6.29 -18.40 42.33
CA ALA A 138 -6.64 -17.00 42.52
C ALA A 138 -7.83 -16.54 41.67
N GLY A 139 -8.28 -17.34 40.70
CA GLY A 139 -9.53 -17.12 39.99
C GLY A 139 -9.49 -17.45 38.51
N ASN A 140 -10.61 -17.16 37.84
CA ASN A 140 -10.76 -17.44 36.42
C ASN A 140 -10.38 -16.24 35.54
N ILE A 141 -9.79 -16.51 34.38
CA ILE A 141 -9.48 -15.54 33.33
C ILE A 141 -10.12 -15.97 32.01
N ASN A 142 -10.31 -15.01 31.10
CA ASN A 142 -10.83 -15.30 29.77
C ASN A 142 -9.68 -15.70 28.83
N CYS A 143 -9.49 -17.01 28.63
CA CYS A 143 -8.52 -17.59 27.70
C CYS A 143 -9.04 -18.91 27.13
N ALA A 144 -8.48 -19.35 26.00
CA ALA A 144 -8.81 -20.63 25.37
C ALA A 144 -8.45 -21.81 26.30
N GLY A 145 -7.34 -21.68 27.03
CA GLY A 145 -6.83 -22.65 27.99
C GLY A 145 -5.44 -22.26 28.49
N GLY A 146 -4.79 -23.16 29.21
CA GLY A 146 -3.52 -22.87 29.88
C GLY A 146 -3.71 -22.09 31.19
N VAL A 147 -2.61 -21.53 31.70
CA VAL A 147 -2.57 -20.91 33.03
C VAL A 147 -1.75 -19.64 33.04
N VAL A 148 -2.06 -18.77 34.00
CA VAL A 148 -1.24 -17.60 34.33
C VAL A 148 -0.76 -17.74 35.75
N ILE A 149 0.54 -17.57 35.95
CA ILE A 149 1.21 -17.74 37.25
C ILE A 149 1.66 -16.37 37.73
N GLU A 150 1.28 -16.01 38.95
CA GLU A 150 1.60 -14.73 39.58
C GLU A 150 2.45 -14.97 40.84
N ASN A 151 3.44 -14.11 41.07
CA ASN A 151 4.27 -14.15 42.26
C ASN A 151 3.53 -13.64 43.51
N GLU A 152 4.12 -13.82 44.69
CA GLU A 152 3.51 -13.45 45.97
C GLU A 152 3.13 -11.95 46.06
N ASP A 153 4.00 -11.09 45.56
CA ASP A 153 3.83 -9.63 45.62
C ASP A 153 2.93 -9.06 44.52
N GLY A 154 2.46 -9.89 43.58
CA GLY A 154 1.66 -9.47 42.42
C GLY A 154 2.41 -8.62 41.38
N THR A 155 3.74 -8.53 41.50
CA THR A 155 4.60 -7.71 40.63
C THR A 155 5.01 -8.43 39.33
N ILE A 156 5.00 -9.76 39.32
CA ILE A 156 5.40 -10.58 38.17
C ILE A 156 4.25 -11.51 37.82
N ARG A 157 3.85 -11.47 36.54
CA ARG A 157 2.82 -12.31 35.96
C ARG A 157 3.36 -13.01 34.72
N LEU A 158 3.42 -14.34 34.77
CA LEU A 158 3.91 -15.18 33.69
C LEU A 158 2.71 -15.81 32.98
N ASP A 159 2.55 -15.47 31.71
CA ASP A 159 1.41 -15.90 30.89
C ASP A 159 1.78 -17.15 30.08
N TYR A 160 1.19 -18.28 30.47
CA TYR A 160 1.29 -19.56 29.77
C TYR A 160 -0.07 -19.99 29.22
N THR A 161 -0.91 -19.03 28.85
CA THR A 161 -2.16 -19.31 28.14
C THR A 161 -1.88 -19.85 26.75
N TYR A 162 -2.79 -20.69 26.26
CA TYR A 162 -2.68 -21.21 24.90
C TYR A 162 -2.77 -20.11 23.85
N ASP A 163 -3.46 -19.01 24.16
CA ASP A 163 -3.54 -17.80 23.34
C ASP A 163 -2.14 -17.22 23.05
N VAL A 164 -1.33 -17.02 24.10
CA VAL A 164 0.04 -16.47 23.97
C VAL A 164 0.97 -17.45 23.27
N ILE A 165 0.88 -18.73 23.62
CA ILE A 165 1.70 -19.77 23.00
C ILE A 165 1.37 -19.90 21.51
N LEU A 166 0.09 -19.98 21.16
CA LEU A 166 -0.36 -20.09 19.77
C LEU A 166 0.08 -18.86 18.96
N LYS A 167 -0.05 -17.66 19.53
CA LYS A 167 0.42 -16.44 18.87
C LYS A 167 1.93 -16.49 18.59
N SER A 168 2.73 -16.90 19.58
CA SER A 168 4.19 -17.01 19.42
C SER A 168 4.58 -18.06 18.36
N VAL A 169 3.92 -19.22 18.37
CA VAL A 169 4.09 -20.26 17.35
C VAL A 169 3.69 -19.73 15.97
N ASN A 170 2.55 -19.06 15.86
CA ASN A 170 2.09 -18.50 14.59
C ASN A 170 3.10 -17.48 14.02
N GLU A 171 3.65 -16.59 14.85
CA GLU A 171 4.68 -15.64 14.43
C GLU A 171 5.96 -16.34 13.96
N GLN A 172 6.39 -17.40 14.65
CA GLN A 172 7.57 -18.18 14.28
C GLN A 172 7.38 -18.95 12.97
N PHE A 173 6.19 -19.52 12.76
CA PHE A 173 5.87 -20.40 11.64
C PHE A 173 5.19 -19.68 10.47
N LEU A 174 4.91 -18.37 10.57
CA LEU A 174 4.17 -17.60 9.57
C LEU A 174 4.72 -17.77 8.16
N LYS A 175 6.06 -17.71 8.02
CA LYS A 175 6.73 -17.88 6.73
C LYS A 175 6.49 -19.28 6.17
N GLN A 176 6.69 -20.32 6.98
CA GLN A 176 6.49 -21.70 6.54
C GLN A 176 5.02 -21.95 6.15
N THR A 177 4.07 -21.44 6.93
CA THR A 177 2.64 -21.52 6.61
C THR A 177 2.32 -20.80 5.30
N SER A 178 2.91 -19.61 5.08
CA SER A 178 2.76 -18.87 3.82
C SER A 178 3.34 -19.65 2.62
N ASP A 179 4.53 -20.23 2.76
CA ASP A 179 5.19 -21.01 1.71
C ASP A 179 4.37 -22.28 1.36
N ILE A 180 3.79 -22.95 2.36
CA ILE A 180 2.91 -24.11 2.15
C ILE A 180 1.62 -23.73 1.40
N LEU A 181 1.00 -22.61 1.77
CA LEU A 181 -0.30 -22.20 1.23
C LEU A 181 -0.20 -21.56 -0.16
N PHE A 182 0.87 -20.82 -0.42
CA PHE A 182 0.96 -19.95 -1.59
C PHE A 182 2.11 -20.29 -2.55
N GLY A 183 3.04 -21.17 -2.15
CA GLY A 183 4.21 -21.54 -2.93
C GLY A 183 5.37 -20.56 -2.79
#